data_AF-A0A7K2QKX9-F1
#
_entry.id   AF-A0A7K2QKX9-F1
#
_cell.length_a   1.000
_cell.length_b   1.000
_cell.length_c   1.000
_cell.angle_alpha   90.00
_cell.angle_beta   90.00
_cell.angle_gamma   90.00
#
_symmetry.space_group_name_H-M   'P 1'
#
loop_
_entity.id
_entity.type
_entity.pdbx_description
1 polymer ?
#
loop_
_entity_poly.entity_id
_entity_poly.type
_entity_poly.pdbx_seq_one_letter_code
_entity_poly.pdbx_strand_id
1 'polypeptide(L)'
;MGCKSDTCLRREPQAQDCQWDAVTVRQTYLRGMSIQLRYSEACQAVWGRVENGNIGDTVSIRDKRSLSDEAAIRMEHDTYTRMLAVTPDAPWQTITICGAIPSQKEHECDPLGDIQP
;
A
#
# COMPACT_ATOMS: atom_id res chain seq x y z
N MET A 1 -3.68 -19.67 -10.48
CA MET A 1 -3.77 -18.33 -9.86
C MET A 1 -2.37 -17.90 -9.47
N GLY A 2 -2.14 -16.59 -9.33
CA GLY A 2 -0.81 -16.00 -9.15
C GLY A 2 -0.42 -15.18 -10.37
N CYS A 3 -0.70 -13.88 -10.33
CA CYS A 3 -0.03 -12.93 -11.20
C CYS A 3 1.44 -12.77 -10.73
N LYS A 4 2.30 -12.25 -11.60
CA LYS A 4 3.70 -11.94 -11.30
C LYS A 4 4.12 -10.59 -11.86
N SER A 5 4.78 -9.77 -11.04
CA SER A 5 5.29 -8.43 -11.40
C SER A 5 4.20 -7.60 -12.10
N ASP A 6 4.44 -7.15 -13.34
CA ASP A 6 3.57 -6.24 -14.10
C ASP A 6 2.19 -6.81 -14.34
N THR A 7 2.05 -8.14 -14.38
CA THR A 7 0.74 -8.77 -14.52
C THR A 7 -0.14 -8.65 -13.27
N CYS A 8 0.45 -8.32 -12.11
CA CYS A 8 -0.25 -8.01 -10.86
C CYS A 8 -0.69 -6.55 -10.74
N LEU A 9 -0.22 -5.67 -11.62
CA LEU A 9 -0.51 -4.25 -11.52
C LEU A 9 -2.03 -3.99 -11.52
N ARG A 10 -2.51 -3.24 -10.53
CA ARG A 10 -3.93 -2.93 -10.28
C ARG A 10 -4.83 -4.15 -10.06
N ARG A 11 -4.27 -5.32 -9.75
CA ARG A 11 -5.04 -6.48 -9.29
C ARG A 11 -5.15 -6.48 -7.77
N GLU A 12 -6.19 -7.13 -7.27
CA GLU A 12 -6.37 -7.30 -5.84
C GLU A 12 -5.49 -8.44 -5.31
N PRO A 13 -4.74 -8.22 -4.21
CA PRO A 13 -3.84 -9.24 -3.66
C PRO A 13 -4.59 -10.48 -3.19
N GLN A 14 -5.81 -10.32 -2.68
CA GLN A 14 -6.64 -11.42 -2.22
C GLN A 14 -7.14 -12.30 -3.38
N ALA A 15 -7.59 -11.67 -4.46
CA ALA A 15 -8.07 -12.36 -5.67
C ALA A 15 -6.95 -13.07 -6.45
N GLN A 16 -5.68 -12.80 -6.13
CA GLN A 16 -4.51 -13.40 -6.78
C GLN A 16 -3.72 -14.32 -5.85
N ASP A 17 -4.21 -14.56 -4.63
CA ASP A 17 -3.57 -15.35 -3.57
C ASP A 17 -2.20 -14.82 -3.09
N CYS A 18 -1.81 -13.62 -3.50
CA CYS A 18 -0.54 -12.99 -3.13
C CYS A 18 -0.51 -12.57 -1.65
N GLN A 19 -1.66 -12.45 -1.00
CA GLN A 19 -1.74 -12.06 0.41
C GLN A 19 -1.13 -13.08 1.37
N TRP A 20 -1.07 -14.36 0.99
CA TRP A 20 -0.69 -15.46 1.88
C TRP A 20 0.81 -15.51 2.16
N ASP A 21 1.64 -15.24 1.15
CA ASP A 21 3.10 -15.18 1.29
C ASP A 21 3.62 -13.78 1.61
N ALA A 22 2.73 -12.78 1.62
CA ALA A 22 3.14 -11.40 1.81
C ALA A 22 3.51 -11.07 3.24
N VAL A 23 4.67 -10.44 3.38
CA VAL A 23 5.22 -9.94 4.65
C VAL A 23 5.10 -8.43 4.71
N THR A 24 4.90 -7.91 5.93
CA THR A 24 4.96 -6.47 6.18
C THR A 24 6.43 -6.04 6.18
N VAL A 25 6.84 -5.33 5.12
CA VAL A 25 8.22 -4.84 4.95
C VAL A 25 8.43 -3.46 5.57
N ARG A 26 7.36 -2.68 5.70
CA ARG A 26 7.36 -1.37 6.36
C ARG A 26 6.06 -1.17 7.12
N GLN A 27 6.15 -0.46 8.24
CA GLN A 27 5.00 -0.14 9.07
C GLN A 27 5.20 1.21 9.76
N THR A 28 4.19 2.07 9.67
CA THR A 28 4.11 3.33 10.41
C THR A 28 2.74 3.44 11.10
N TYR A 29 2.58 4.46 11.94
CA TYR A 29 1.36 4.68 12.71
C TYR A 29 0.96 6.15 12.64
N LEU A 30 -0.33 6.38 12.41
CA LEU A 30 -0.92 7.71 12.42
C LEU A 30 -2.12 7.72 13.37
N ARG A 31 -2.00 8.38 14.53
CA ARG A 31 -3.04 8.46 15.56
C ARG A 31 -3.69 7.12 15.96
N GLY A 32 -2.93 6.02 15.93
CA GLY A 32 -3.43 4.67 16.23
C GLY A 32 -3.82 3.85 15.00
N MET A 33 -4.02 4.47 13.83
CA MET A 33 -4.12 3.78 12.55
C MET A 33 -2.76 3.18 12.18
N SER A 34 -2.71 1.87 11.99
CA SER A 34 -1.52 1.18 11.49
C SER A 34 -1.49 1.27 9.97
N ILE A 35 -0.38 1.71 9.41
CA ILE A 35 -0.15 1.82 7.96
C ILE A 35 0.97 0.84 7.62
N GLN A 36 0.69 -0.15 6.78
CA GLN A 36 1.57 -1.27 6.49
C GLN A 36 1.82 -1.39 5.00
N LEU A 37 3.09 -1.46 4.60
CA LEU A 37 3.48 -1.86 3.25
C LEU A 37 3.72 -3.37 3.25
N ARG A 38 2.92 -4.10 2.49
CA ARG A 38 3.02 -5.55 2.35
C ARG A 38 3.65 -5.90 1.01
N TYR A 39 4.61 -6.80 1.03
CA TYR A 39 5.32 -7.28 -0.15
C TYR A 39 5.22 -8.81 -0.24
N SER A 40 4.82 -9.29 -1.41
CA SER A 40 4.82 -10.72 -1.78
C SER A 40 6.00 -10.98 -2.71
N GLU A 41 6.89 -11.87 -2.28
CA GLU A 41 8.02 -12.30 -3.11
C GLU A 41 7.53 -13.20 -4.25
N ALA A 42 6.53 -14.05 -4.00
CA ALA A 42 6.00 -14.97 -5.02
C ALA A 42 5.35 -14.22 -6.19
N CYS A 43 4.55 -13.19 -5.88
CA CYS A 43 3.89 -12.36 -6.88
C CYS A 43 4.77 -11.20 -7.37
N GLN A 44 5.91 -10.93 -6.71
CA GLN A 44 6.73 -9.73 -6.94
C GLN A 44 5.86 -8.47 -6.98
N ALA A 45 5.03 -8.31 -5.94
CA ALA A 45 4.02 -7.28 -5.89
C ALA A 45 3.92 -6.69 -4.49
N VAL A 46 3.50 -5.43 -4.40
CA VAL A 46 3.43 -4.67 -3.16
C VAL A 46 2.10 -3.94 -3.07
N TRP A 47 1.55 -3.81 -1.87
CA TRP A 47 0.36 -3.00 -1.63
C TRP A 47 0.38 -2.36 -0.24
N GLY A 48 -0.37 -1.27 -0.10
CA GLY A 48 -0.62 -0.65 1.19
C GLY A 48 -1.82 -1.30 1.87
N ARG A 49 -1.72 -1.48 3.18
CA ARG A 49 -2.83 -1.88 4.05
C ARG A 49 -2.88 -0.93 5.24
N VAL A 50 -4.08 -0.56 5.65
CA VAL A 50 -4.30 0.10 6.93
C VAL A 50 -5.20 -0.72 7.82
N GLU A 51 -4.96 -0.64 9.12
CA GLU A 51 -5.76 -1.27 10.18
C GLU A 51 -5.98 -0.28 11.32
N ASN A 52 -7.04 -0.45 12.11
CA ASN A 52 -7.43 0.47 13.19
C ASN A 52 -7.68 1.91 12.72
N GLY A 53 -8.07 2.10 11.46
CA GLY A 53 -8.52 3.38 10.95
C GLY A 53 -10.02 3.59 11.16
N ASN A 54 -10.53 4.73 10.73
CA ASN A 54 -11.95 5.05 10.70
C ASN A 54 -12.45 5.14 9.26
N ILE A 55 -13.77 5.00 9.08
CA ILE A 55 -14.43 5.23 7.79
C ILE A 55 -14.06 6.63 7.28
N GLY A 56 -13.53 6.67 6.06
CA GLY A 56 -13.03 7.89 5.41
C GLY A 56 -11.52 8.09 5.48
N ASP A 57 -10.81 7.34 6.33
CA ASP A 57 -9.34 7.33 6.31
C ASP A 57 -8.84 6.64 5.03
N THR A 58 -7.71 7.10 4.52
CA THR A 58 -7.18 6.64 3.24
C THR A 58 -5.77 6.11 3.36
N VAL A 59 -5.43 5.19 2.48
CA VAL A 59 -4.08 4.69 2.25
C VAL A 59 -3.77 4.80 0.77
N SER A 60 -2.62 5.35 0.45
CA SER A 60 -2.10 5.41 -0.91
C SER A 60 -0.71 4.84 -0.99
N ILE A 61 -0.39 4.27 -2.14
CA ILE A 61 0.95 3.83 -2.50
C ILE A 61 1.36 4.46 -3.81
N ARG A 62 2.64 4.77 -3.95
CA ARG A 62 3.20 5.37 -5.14
C ARG A 62 4.60 4.86 -5.40
N ASP A 63 4.88 4.55 -6.67
CA ASP A 63 6.21 4.25 -7.15
C ASP A 63 6.88 5.47 -7.80
N LYS A 64 8.17 5.32 -8.14
CA LYS A 64 8.94 6.36 -8.83
C LYS A 64 8.56 6.54 -10.31
N ARG A 65 7.79 5.63 -10.90
CA ARG A 65 7.35 5.62 -12.30
C ARG A 65 5.94 6.21 -12.47
N SER A 66 5.45 6.93 -11.46
CA SER A 66 4.11 7.54 -11.43
C SER A 66 2.95 6.52 -11.42
N LEU A 67 3.21 5.26 -11.09
CA LEU A 67 2.18 4.31 -10.73
C LEU A 67 1.78 4.57 -9.29
N SER A 68 0.49 4.79 -9.07
CA SER A 68 -0.06 4.92 -7.74
C SER A 68 -1.39 4.19 -7.63
N ASP A 69 -1.74 3.87 -6.40
CA ASP A 69 -3.08 3.44 -6.06
C ASP A 69 -3.50 4.00 -4.71
N GLU A 70 -4.79 4.15 -4.52
CA GLU A 70 -5.38 4.68 -3.29
C GLU A 70 -6.65 3.90 -2.95
N ALA A 71 -6.82 3.64 -1.66
CA ALA A 71 -8.01 3.04 -1.09
C ALA A 71 -8.46 3.83 0.14
N ALA A 72 -9.77 3.88 0.35
CA ALA A 72 -10.39 4.48 1.53
C ALA A 72 -11.09 3.39 2.34
N ILE A 73 -11.09 3.54 3.67
CA ILE A 73 -11.90 2.70 4.55
C ILE A 73 -13.36 3.06 4.32
N ARG A 74 -14.12 2.10 3.79
CA ARG A 74 -15.56 2.25 3.53
C ARG A 74 -16.42 1.47 4.52
N MET A 75 -15.86 0.41 5.09
CA MET A 75 -16.52 -0.49 6.04
C MET A 75 -15.47 -0.95 7.06
N GLU A 76 -15.94 -1.34 8.24
CA GLU A 76 -15.09 -1.82 9.33
C GLU A 76 -14.01 -0.80 9.72
N HIS A 77 -12.74 -1.23 9.82
CA HIS A 77 -11.63 -0.41 10.31
C HIS A 77 -10.32 -0.68 9.55
N ASP A 78 -10.39 -1.39 8.43
CA ASP A 78 -9.25 -1.73 7.60
C ASP A 78 -9.57 -1.60 6.11
N THR A 79 -8.51 -1.35 5.33
CA THR A 79 -8.60 -1.34 3.87
C THR A 79 -7.23 -1.63 3.28
N TYR A 80 -7.20 -1.95 2.00
CA TYR A 80 -5.96 -2.19 1.27
C TYR A 80 -6.05 -1.61 -0.13
N THR A 81 -4.90 -1.18 -0.66
CA THR A 81 -4.78 -0.76 -2.06
C THR A 81 -4.69 -1.99 -2.96
N ARG A 82 -4.93 -1.81 -4.25
CA ARG A 82 -4.52 -2.78 -5.26
C ARG A 82 -3.00 -2.85 -5.33
N MET A 83 -2.51 -3.90 -5.97
CA MET A 83 -1.09 -4.17 -6.08
C MET A 83 -0.38 -3.25 -7.09
N LEU A 84 0.82 -2.81 -6.72
CA LEU A 84 1.84 -2.34 -7.64
C LEU A 84 2.84 -3.45 -7.93
N ALA A 85 3.36 -3.47 -9.14
CA ALA A 85 4.39 -4.40 -9.56
C ALA A 85 5.75 -4.01 -8.97
N VAL A 86 6.49 -4.99 -8.45
CA VAL A 86 7.87 -4.82 -8.01
C VAL A 86 8.78 -5.38 -9.09
N THR A 87 9.55 -4.48 -9.70
CA THR A 87 10.51 -4.82 -10.76
C THR A 87 11.93 -4.49 -10.29
N PRO A 88 12.98 -5.03 -10.92
CA PRO A 88 14.36 -4.67 -10.57
C PRO A 88 14.64 -3.16 -10.60
N ASP A 89 13.95 -2.43 -11.47
CA ASP A 89 14.07 -0.97 -11.63
C ASP A 89 13.18 -0.17 -10.67
N ALA A 90 12.13 -0.79 -10.12
CA ALA A 90 11.21 -0.21 -9.16
C ALA A 90 11.04 -1.19 -7.99
N PRO A 91 12.07 -1.34 -7.15
CA PRO A 91 12.04 -2.28 -6.05
C PRO A 91 11.15 -1.74 -4.92
N TRP A 92 10.62 -2.62 -4.07
CA TRP A 92 9.65 -2.23 -3.03
C TRP A 92 10.18 -1.16 -2.06
N GLN A 93 11.51 -1.06 -1.88
CA GLN A 93 12.16 -0.05 -1.06
C GLN A 93 11.94 1.39 -1.57
N THR A 94 11.63 1.54 -2.86
CA THR A 94 11.38 2.84 -3.51
C THR A 94 9.91 3.25 -3.50
N ILE A 95 9.04 2.38 -2.97
CA ILE A 95 7.60 2.62 -2.91
C ILE A 95 7.32 3.46 -1.68
N THR A 96 6.59 4.55 -1.90
CA THR A 96 6.07 5.39 -0.83
C THR A 96 4.68 4.93 -0.48
N ILE A 97 4.44 4.67 0.80
CA ILE A 97 3.10 4.46 1.36
C ILE A 97 2.70 5.68 2.18
N CYS A 98 1.49 6.16 2.01
CA CYS A 98 0.93 7.25 2.79
C CYS A 98 -0.39 6.83 3.39
N GLY A 99 -0.59 7.09 4.68
CA GLY A 99 -1.91 7.07 5.30
C GLY A 99 -2.38 8.50 5.56
N ALA A 100 -3.66 8.77 5.36
CA ALA A 100 -4.24 10.06 5.69
C ALA A 100 -5.53 9.89 6.49
N ILE A 101 -5.75 10.84 7.40
CA ILE A 101 -6.96 11.01 8.19
C ILE A 101 -7.58 12.35 7.76
N PRO A 102 -8.42 12.37 6.69
CA PRO A 102 -8.97 13.60 6.14
C PRO A 102 -9.76 14.42 7.17
N SER A 103 -10.42 13.73 8.11
CA SER A 103 -11.20 14.36 9.18
C SER A 103 -10.34 15.23 10.12
N GLN A 104 -9.07 14.88 10.30
CA GLN A 104 -8.10 15.61 11.14
C GLN A 104 -7.12 16.45 10.32
N LYS A 105 -7.16 16.37 8.98
CA LYS A 105 -6.16 16.98 8.07
C LYS A 105 -4.74 16.52 8.35
N GLU A 106 -4.58 15.27 8.81
CA GLU A 106 -3.29 14.67 9.10
C GLU A 106 -2.95 13.61 8.04
N HIS A 107 -1.67 13.47 7.74
CA HIS A 107 -1.15 12.41 6.89
C HIS A 107 0.24 12.01 7.35
N GLU A 108 0.60 10.76 7.10
CA GLU A 108 1.89 10.17 7.41
C GLU A 108 2.34 9.38 6.18
N CYS A 109 3.56 9.62 5.71
CA CYS A 109 4.12 8.95 4.54
C CYS A 109 5.46 8.31 4.89
N ASP A 110 5.70 7.11 4.37
CA ASP A 110 6.95 6.37 4.55
C ASP A 110 7.43 5.79 3.19
N PRO A 111 8.68 6.08 2.75
CA PRO A 111 9.61 7.02 3.36
C PRO A 111 9.14 8.48 3.22
N LEU A 112 9.39 9.29 4.26
CA LEU A 112 9.25 10.75 4.26
C LEU A 112 10.24 11.35 3.25
N GLY A 113 9.95 11.35 1.94
CA GLY A 113 10.98 11.81 0.99
C GLY A 113 10.65 11.98 -0.49
N ASP A 114 9.61 11.38 -1.08
CA ASP A 114 9.40 11.48 -2.54
C ASP A 114 8.12 12.22 -2.94
N ILE A 115 7.58 13.08 -2.07
CA ILE A 115 6.55 14.08 -2.43
C ILE A 115 7.18 15.48 -2.32
N GLN A 116 7.99 15.84 -3.31
CA GLN A 116 8.26 17.25 -3.56
C GLN A 116 7.03 17.84 -4.27
N PRO A 117 6.51 19.00 -3.84
CA PRO A 117 5.36 19.67 -4.45
C PRO A 117 5.61 20.08 -5.91
#